data_AF-A0A2N5IRH0-F1
#
_entry.id   AF-A0A2N5IRH0-F1
#
_cell.length_a   1.000
_cell.length_b   1.000
_cell.length_c   1.000
_cell.angle_alpha   90.00
_cell.angle_beta   90.00
_cell.angle_gamma   90.00
#
_symmetry.space_group_name_H-M   'P 1'
#
loop_
_entity.id
_entity.type
_entity.pdbx_description
1 polymer ?
#
loop_
_entity_poly.entity_id
_entity_poly.type
_entity_poly.pdbx_seq_one_letter_code
_entity_poly.pdbx_strand_id
1 'polypeptide(L)'
;MPMSLIREAYLSLLPTFNGTYWFITAYVALVLLSPVINAAFHNASRKTLAFALALSPVLSIMATVALGPVLWTNLTYAITAYLYGAYIRTYGKDMHIAKRLSPLAVAALILSSFVIVSAFYYVLDDLSAVPKFIHSSHHVTGTLPILPILSVSAIFLIIHNDNPSRHATKSPSRIRNVVYHAAKYVFGVYLIHENPCIKNAFWDAISRLLPPAPELGIAVVLFGVVSVLMIYLSLLLAAFIIDSAIVRPIEKPLMKAKLLSTICQKSN
;
A
#
# COMPACT_ATOMS: atom_id res chain seq x y z
N MET A 1 35.35 5.96 -12.58
CA MET A 1 34.20 5.19 -12.06
C MET A 1 33.00 5.52 -12.95
N PRO A 2 32.25 4.54 -13.49
CA PRO A 2 31.16 4.85 -14.42
C PRO A 2 30.10 5.70 -13.70
N MET A 3 29.65 6.78 -14.35
CA MET A 3 28.70 7.75 -13.80
C MET A 3 27.38 7.10 -13.34
N SER A 4 27.01 5.96 -13.93
CA SER A 4 25.88 5.12 -13.55
C SER A 4 26.02 4.54 -12.14
N LEU A 5 27.20 4.07 -11.75
CA LEU A 5 27.43 3.46 -10.45
C LEU A 5 27.32 4.49 -9.31
N ILE A 6 27.82 5.71 -9.52
CA ILE A 6 27.71 6.79 -8.54
C ILE A 6 26.24 7.22 -8.38
N ARG A 7 25.49 7.31 -9.48
CA ARG A 7 24.06 7.61 -9.46
C ARG A 7 23.28 6.53 -8.72
N GLU A 8 23.53 5.26 -9.02
CA GLU A 8 22.89 4.13 -8.34
C GLU A 8 23.22 4.09 -6.85
N ALA A 9 24.49 4.29 -6.48
CA ALA A 9 24.90 4.38 -5.08
C ALA A 9 24.18 5.53 -4.35
N TYR A 10 24.07 6.71 -4.95
CA TYR A 10 23.33 7.84 -4.36
C TYR A 10 21.84 7.54 -4.18
N LEU A 11 21.20 6.93 -5.17
CA LEU A 11 19.80 6.49 -5.08
C LEU A 11 19.61 5.46 -3.96
N SER A 12 20.55 4.54 -3.78
CA SER A 12 20.51 3.52 -2.73
C SER A 12 20.82 4.05 -1.33
N LEU A 13 21.66 5.09 -1.19
CA LEU A 13 22.03 5.67 0.10
C LEU A 13 20.95 6.63 0.65
N LEU A 14 20.21 7.31 -0.24
CA LEU A 14 19.14 8.24 0.13
C LEU A 14 17.81 7.89 -0.58
N PRO A 15 17.28 6.67 -0.40
CA PRO A 15 16.15 6.19 -1.20
C PRO A 15 14.85 6.95 -0.89
N THR A 16 14.71 7.48 0.32
CA THR A 16 13.59 8.32 0.73
C THR A 16 13.64 9.71 0.09
N PHE A 17 14.81 10.35 0.02
CA PHE A 17 14.93 11.67 -0.61
C PHE A 17 14.76 11.60 -2.13
N ASN A 18 15.18 10.50 -2.72
CA ASN A 18 15.14 10.30 -4.16
C ASN A 18 13.80 9.75 -4.68
N GLY A 19 12.81 9.56 -3.81
CA GLY A 19 11.52 8.99 -4.24
C GLY A 19 11.63 7.55 -4.75
N THR A 20 12.73 6.86 -4.46
CA THR A 20 13.02 5.50 -4.95
C THR A 20 11.93 4.52 -4.54
N TYR A 21 11.45 4.68 -3.31
CA TYR A 21 10.28 4.00 -2.79
C TYR A 21 9.19 5.05 -2.54
N TRP A 22 8.24 5.15 -3.47
CA TRP A 22 7.23 6.21 -3.46
C TRP A 22 6.42 6.24 -2.16
N PHE A 23 6.05 5.07 -1.64
CA PHE A 23 5.23 4.93 -0.44
C PHE A 23 6.01 5.36 0.80
N ILE A 24 7.27 4.94 0.91
CA ILE A 24 8.13 5.31 2.04
C ILE A 24 8.42 6.80 2.07
N THR A 25 8.68 7.37 0.89
CA THR A 25 8.89 8.81 0.74
C THR A 25 7.66 9.60 1.18
N ALA A 26 6.47 9.21 0.69
CA ALA A 26 5.21 9.84 1.08
C ALA A 26 4.90 9.66 2.57
N TYR A 27 5.19 8.48 3.13
CA TYR A 27 4.98 8.17 4.54
C TYR A 27 5.86 9.05 5.45
N VAL A 28 7.15 9.18 5.15
CA VAL A 28 8.05 10.04 5.94
C VAL A 28 7.61 11.50 5.87
N ALA A 29 7.27 11.99 4.67
CA ALA A 29 6.73 13.34 4.51
C ALA A 29 5.42 13.54 5.28
N LEU A 30 4.51 12.56 5.25
CA LEU A 30 3.28 12.57 6.03
C LEU A 30 3.55 12.64 7.53
N VAL A 31 4.51 11.88 8.06
CA VAL A 31 4.88 11.90 9.48
C VAL A 31 5.37 13.30 9.88
N LEU A 32 6.23 13.92 9.06
CA LEU A 32 6.71 15.28 9.29
C LEU A 32 5.58 16.33 9.25
N LEU A 33 4.61 16.15 8.34
CA LEU A 33 3.45 17.03 8.22
C LEU A 33 2.33 16.73 9.23
N SER A 34 2.36 15.57 9.88
CA SER A 34 1.28 15.12 10.76
C SER A 34 0.93 16.08 11.90
N PRO A 35 1.85 16.85 12.52
CA PRO A 35 1.47 17.83 13.53
C PRO A 35 0.57 18.94 12.96
N VAL A 36 0.89 19.43 11.75
CA VAL A 36 0.12 20.47 11.06
C VAL A 36 -1.23 19.92 10.62
N ILE A 37 -1.24 18.71 10.03
CA ILE A 37 -2.47 18.04 9.59
C ILE A 37 -3.41 17.80 10.79
N ASN A 38 -2.88 17.34 11.93
CA ASN A 38 -3.66 17.10 13.14
C ASN A 38 -4.22 18.41 13.73
N ALA A 39 -3.41 19.48 13.75
CA ALA A 39 -3.89 20.79 14.18
C ALA A 39 -5.06 21.28 13.29
N ALA A 40 -4.95 21.12 11.97
CA ALA A 40 -6.04 21.44 11.05
C ALA A 40 -7.28 20.55 11.27
N PHE A 41 -7.07 19.25 11.48
CA PHE A 41 -8.15 18.29 11.72
C PHE A 41 -8.95 18.64 12.97
N HIS A 42 -8.27 18.98 14.08
CA HIS A 42 -8.94 19.29 15.35
C HIS A 42 -9.70 20.62 15.34
N ASN A 43 -9.25 21.59 14.54
CA ASN A 43 -9.92 22.89 14.43
C ASN A 43 -11.04 22.91 13.38
N ALA A 44 -11.09 21.92 12.49
CA ALA A 44 -12.12 21.83 11.47
C ALA A 44 -13.43 21.23 12.02
N SER A 45 -14.56 21.73 11.53
CA SER A 45 -15.86 21.12 11.85
C SER A 45 -15.98 19.74 11.21
N ARG A 46 -16.75 18.83 11.84
CA ARG A 46 -17.06 17.51 11.25
C ARG A 46 -17.63 17.60 9.84
N LYS A 47 -18.47 18.60 9.56
CA LYS A 47 -19.06 18.82 8.22
C LYS A 47 -17.98 19.18 7.20
N THR A 48 -17.05 20.06 7.57
CA THR A 48 -15.92 20.46 6.73
C THR A 48 -15.01 19.27 6.42
N LEU A 49 -14.69 18.46 7.44
CA LEU A 49 -13.90 17.25 7.27
C LEU A 49 -14.60 16.23 6.37
N ALA A 50 -15.89 15.99 6.58
CA ALA A 50 -16.68 15.09 5.74
C ALA A 50 -16.75 15.58 4.29
N PHE A 51 -16.91 16.89 4.06
CA PHE A 51 -16.89 17.49 2.73
C PHE A 51 -15.52 17.30 2.05
N ALA A 52 -14.42 17.56 2.75
CA ALA A 52 -13.08 17.36 2.21
C ALA A 52 -12.82 15.90 1.79
N LEU A 53 -13.26 14.94 2.62
CA LEU A 53 -13.17 13.52 2.29
C LEU A 53 -14.08 13.15 1.10
N ALA A 54 -15.30 13.67 1.06
CA ALA A 54 -16.24 13.46 -0.05
C ALA A 54 -15.77 14.08 -1.38
N LEU A 55 -14.88 15.08 -1.33
CA LEU A 55 -14.26 15.68 -2.52
C LEU A 55 -13.06 14.88 -3.04
N SER A 56 -12.38 14.10 -2.19
CA SER A 56 -11.20 13.33 -2.60
C SER A 56 -11.45 12.33 -3.76
N PRO A 57 -12.61 11.67 -3.91
CA PRO A 57 -12.91 10.89 -5.12
C PRO A 57 -12.82 11.72 -6.41
N VAL A 58 -13.31 12.95 -6.38
CA VAL A 58 -13.29 13.86 -7.55
C VAL A 58 -11.85 14.18 -7.94
N LEU A 59 -11.02 14.55 -6.95
CA LEU A 59 -9.59 14.81 -7.17
C LEU A 59 -8.84 13.56 -7.65
N SER A 60 -9.26 12.38 -7.19
CA SER A 60 -8.66 11.11 -7.57
C SER A 60 -8.96 10.72 -9.02
N ILE A 61 -10.14 11.09 -9.54
CA ILE A 61 -10.54 10.88 -10.94
C ILE A 61 -9.79 11.82 -11.88
N MET A 62 -9.33 13.00 -11.41
CA MET A 62 -8.51 13.89 -12.23
C MET A 62 -7.28 13.18 -12.79
N ALA A 63 -6.68 12.25 -12.04
CA ALA A 63 -5.57 11.41 -12.52
C ALA A 63 -5.94 10.57 -13.75
N THR A 64 -7.22 10.27 -13.94
CA THR A 64 -7.74 9.44 -15.03
C THR A 64 -8.24 10.26 -16.23
N VAL A 65 -8.69 11.51 -16.02
CA VAL A 65 -9.34 12.30 -17.09
C VAL A 65 -8.56 13.56 -17.49
N ALA A 66 -7.63 14.02 -16.66
CA ALA A 66 -6.89 15.24 -16.95
C ALA A 66 -5.82 14.99 -18.01
N LEU A 67 -5.77 15.87 -19.00
CA LEU A 67 -4.71 15.92 -20.02
C LEU A 67 -3.55 16.86 -19.61
N GLY A 68 -3.61 17.42 -18.39
CA GLY A 68 -2.65 18.38 -17.84
C GLY A 68 -2.21 18.02 -16.42
N PRO A 69 -1.48 18.92 -15.73
CA PRO A 69 -0.97 18.65 -14.39
C PRO A 69 -2.09 18.29 -13.40
N VAL A 70 -1.88 17.22 -12.64
CA VAL A 70 -2.86 16.72 -11.68
C VAL A 70 -2.47 17.09 -10.26
N LEU A 71 -3.45 17.42 -9.43
CA LEU A 71 -3.26 17.65 -8.00
C LEU A 71 -3.00 16.36 -7.21
N TRP A 72 -3.17 15.20 -7.85
CA TRP A 72 -3.05 13.89 -7.22
C TRP A 72 -1.60 13.36 -7.30
N THR A 73 -0.92 13.34 -6.15
CA THR A 73 0.46 12.86 -5.96
C THR A 73 0.53 11.74 -4.91
N ASN A 74 1.70 11.10 -4.80
CA ASN A 74 2.02 10.16 -3.71
C ASN A 74 1.70 10.72 -2.32
N LEU A 75 2.05 12.00 -2.10
CA LEU A 75 1.85 12.68 -0.83
C LEU A 75 0.37 12.98 -0.58
N THR A 76 -0.37 13.47 -1.59
CA THR A 76 -1.81 13.74 -1.42
C THR A 76 -2.59 12.44 -1.22
N TYR A 77 -2.18 11.34 -1.86
CA TYR A 77 -2.71 10.01 -1.58
C TYR A 77 -2.51 9.63 -0.11
N ALA A 78 -1.28 9.76 0.41
CA ALA A 78 -0.96 9.43 1.79
C ALA A 78 -1.72 10.31 2.81
N ILE A 79 -1.80 11.62 2.55
CA ILE A 79 -2.58 12.57 3.37
C ILE A 79 -4.06 12.21 3.34
N THR A 80 -4.61 11.90 2.17
CA THR A 80 -6.03 11.51 2.05
C THR A 80 -6.32 10.26 2.86
N ALA A 81 -5.53 9.19 2.68
CA ALA A 81 -5.69 7.96 3.46
C ALA A 81 -5.55 8.20 4.97
N TYR A 82 -4.61 9.05 5.39
CA TYR A 82 -4.46 9.47 6.78
C TYR A 82 -5.70 10.17 7.33
N LEU A 83 -6.28 11.11 6.56
CA LEU A 83 -7.49 11.84 6.96
C LEU A 83 -8.72 10.91 7.05
N TYR A 84 -8.87 9.94 6.15
CA TYR A 84 -9.90 8.90 6.28
C TYR A 84 -9.72 8.11 7.59
N GLY A 85 -8.49 7.69 7.89
CA GLY A 85 -8.17 7.01 9.15
C GLY A 85 -8.46 7.88 10.38
N ALA A 86 -8.05 9.15 10.38
CA ALA A 86 -8.31 10.09 11.47
C ALA A 86 -9.82 10.33 11.67
N TYR A 87 -10.58 10.46 10.58
CA TYR A 87 -12.03 10.62 10.60
C TYR A 87 -12.74 9.38 11.15
N ILE A 88 -12.34 8.18 10.70
CA ILE A 88 -12.87 6.91 11.23
C ILE A 88 -12.53 6.76 12.71
N ARG A 89 -11.30 7.06 13.13
CA ARG A 89 -10.90 6.98 14.53
C ARG A 89 -11.74 7.91 15.43
N THR A 90 -12.13 9.07 14.91
CA THR A 90 -12.83 10.11 15.68
C THR A 90 -14.35 9.91 15.67
N TYR A 91 -14.94 9.57 14.52
CA TYR A 91 -16.39 9.53 14.31
C TYR A 91 -16.93 8.15 13.91
N GLY A 92 -16.07 7.14 13.77
CA GLY A 92 -16.40 5.83 13.19
C GLY A 92 -17.42 5.01 13.96
N LYS A 93 -17.53 5.22 15.28
CA LYS A 93 -18.55 4.56 16.13
C LYS A 93 -19.97 5.02 15.81
N ASP A 94 -20.13 6.28 15.44
CA ASP A 94 -21.44 6.88 15.12
C ASP A 94 -21.83 6.64 13.65
N MET A 95 -20.94 6.07 12.83
CA MET A 95 -21.20 5.87 11.42
C MET A 95 -22.18 4.71 11.21
N HIS A 96 -23.33 5.00 10.62
CA HIS A 96 -24.34 3.98 10.33
C HIS A 96 -23.83 2.85 9.42
N ILE A 97 -22.94 3.17 8.47
CA ILE A 97 -22.31 2.17 7.60
C ILE A 97 -21.50 1.14 8.39
N ALA A 98 -20.89 1.52 9.52
CA ALA A 98 -20.13 0.59 10.37
C ALA A 98 -20.98 -0.57 10.90
N LYS A 99 -22.29 -0.33 11.10
CA LYS A 99 -23.24 -1.36 11.57
C LYS A 99 -23.64 -2.35 10.48
N ARG A 100 -23.50 -1.98 9.21
CA ARG A 100 -23.88 -2.79 8.03
C ARG A 100 -22.68 -3.46 7.37
N LEU A 101 -21.48 -2.98 7.64
CA LEU A 101 -20.26 -3.45 7.00
C LEU A 101 -19.86 -4.82 7.58
N SER A 102 -19.83 -5.84 6.73
CA SER A 102 -19.39 -7.19 7.08
C SER A 102 -18.05 -7.52 6.41
N PRO A 103 -17.27 -8.49 6.90
CA PRO A 103 -16.05 -8.93 6.22
C PRO A 103 -16.29 -9.36 4.77
N LEU A 104 -17.45 -9.97 4.48
CA LEU A 104 -17.84 -10.35 3.12
C LEU A 104 -18.10 -9.12 2.24
N ALA A 105 -18.77 -8.08 2.76
CA ALA A 105 -18.98 -6.84 2.03
C ALA A 105 -17.65 -6.13 1.71
N VAL A 106 -16.69 -6.18 2.63
CA VAL A 106 -15.35 -5.64 2.39
C VAL A 106 -14.58 -6.46 1.36
N ALA A 107 -14.64 -7.80 1.43
CA ALA A 107 -14.04 -8.65 0.40
C ALA A 107 -14.66 -8.39 -0.99
N ALA A 108 -15.99 -8.21 -1.06
CA ALA A 108 -16.68 -7.84 -2.29
C ALA A 108 -16.26 -6.46 -2.81
N LEU A 109 -16.04 -5.47 -1.93
CA LEU A 109 -15.54 -4.14 -2.30
C LEU A 109 -14.11 -4.19 -2.85
N ILE A 110 -13.24 -5.01 -2.26
CA ILE A 110 -11.86 -5.20 -2.75
C ILE A 110 -11.89 -5.87 -4.12
N LEU A 111 -12.69 -6.93 -4.28
CA LEU A 111 -12.83 -7.64 -5.54
C LEU A 111 -13.43 -6.75 -6.62
N SER A 112 -14.48 -5.99 -6.31
CA SER A 112 -15.09 -5.06 -7.27
C SER A 112 -14.10 -3.95 -7.67
N SER A 113 -13.32 -3.44 -6.72
CA SER A 113 -12.24 -2.48 -7.02
C SER A 113 -11.22 -3.04 -8.00
N PHE A 114 -10.80 -4.29 -7.79
CA PHE A 114 -9.89 -4.99 -8.70
C PHE A 114 -10.51 -5.20 -10.10
N VAL A 115 -11.78 -5.61 -10.17
CA VAL A 115 -12.50 -5.80 -11.42
C VAL A 115 -12.64 -4.50 -12.18
N ILE A 116 -13.04 -3.41 -11.52
CA ILE A 116 -13.20 -2.08 -12.14
C ILE A 116 -11.87 -1.61 -12.73
N VAL A 117 -10.79 -1.73 -11.96
CA VAL A 117 -9.43 -1.38 -12.41
C VAL A 117 -9.00 -2.23 -13.61
N SER A 118 -9.20 -3.55 -13.54
CA SER A 118 -8.79 -4.47 -14.60
C SER A 118 -9.59 -4.21 -15.89
N ALA A 119 -10.91 -4.02 -15.76
CA ALA A 119 -11.77 -3.68 -16.89
C ALA A 119 -11.40 -2.33 -17.51
N PHE A 120 -11.07 -1.33 -16.69
CA PHE A 120 -10.60 -0.04 -17.18
C PHE A 120 -9.35 -0.18 -18.05
N TYR A 121 -8.34 -0.92 -17.60
CA TYR A 121 -7.14 -1.15 -18.40
C TYR A 121 -7.39 -2.00 -19.64
N TYR A 122 -8.24 -3.02 -19.54
CA TYR A 122 -8.63 -3.84 -20.68
C TYR A 122 -9.27 -2.99 -21.79
N VAL A 123 -10.20 -2.10 -21.43
CA VAL A 123 -10.83 -1.17 -22.39
C VAL A 123 -9.82 -0.19 -22.97
N LEU A 124 -8.89 0.35 -22.16
CA LEU A 124 -7.85 1.23 -22.68
C LEU A 124 -6.96 0.52 -23.71
N ASP A 125 -6.69 -0.76 -23.51
CA ASP A 125 -5.83 -1.58 -24.38
C ASP A 125 -6.52 -1.84 -25.72
N ASP A 126 -7.80 -2.22 -25.68
CA ASP A 126 -8.65 -2.38 -26.87
C ASP A 126 -8.72 -1.08 -27.70
N LEU A 127 -8.75 0.08 -27.04
CA LEU A 127 -8.74 1.40 -27.69
C LEU A 127 -7.34 1.87 -28.12
N SER A 128 -6.28 1.07 -27.92
CA SER A 128 -4.87 1.45 -28.16
C SER A 128 -4.46 2.76 -27.44
N ALA A 129 -5.13 3.08 -26.34
CA ALA A 129 -4.94 4.32 -25.59
C ALA A 129 -4.00 4.13 -24.39
N VAL A 130 -3.67 2.89 -24.03
CA VAL A 130 -2.80 2.52 -22.90
C VAL A 130 -1.51 3.35 -22.80
N PRO A 131 -0.73 3.57 -23.88
CA PRO A 131 0.52 4.32 -23.76
C PRO A 131 0.33 5.77 -23.29
N LYS A 132 -0.83 6.38 -23.58
CA LYS A 132 -1.19 7.74 -23.14
C LYS A 132 -1.46 7.81 -21.62
N PHE A 133 -1.78 6.67 -21.00
CA PHE A 133 -2.08 6.57 -19.57
C PHE A 133 -0.96 5.92 -18.75
N ILE A 134 -0.15 5.02 -19.34
CA ILE A 134 0.92 4.29 -18.63
C ILE A 134 2.24 5.08 -18.51
N HIS A 135 2.59 5.92 -19.50
CA HIS A 135 3.91 6.59 -19.53
C HIS A 135 3.99 7.94 -18.81
N SER A 136 2.93 8.38 -18.14
CA SER A 136 2.96 9.60 -17.34
C SER A 136 3.61 9.33 -15.98
N SER A 137 4.71 10.02 -15.69
CA SER A 137 5.51 9.91 -14.44
C SER A 137 4.75 10.30 -13.16
N HIS A 138 3.46 10.64 -13.26
CA HIS A 138 2.58 11.06 -12.18
C HIS A 138 1.65 9.95 -11.65
N HIS A 139 1.65 8.77 -12.29
CA HIS A 139 0.71 7.71 -11.97
C HIS A 139 1.29 6.72 -10.97
N VAL A 140 1.16 7.07 -9.71
CA VAL A 140 1.42 6.19 -8.54
C VAL A 140 0.66 4.86 -8.63
N THR A 141 -0.44 4.83 -9.38
CA THR A 141 -1.24 3.62 -9.56
C THR A 141 -1.94 3.49 -10.91
N GLY A 142 -1.77 4.41 -11.88
CA GLY A 142 -2.47 4.39 -13.18
C GLY A 142 -3.99 4.14 -13.15
N THR A 143 -4.63 4.32 -11.98
CA THR A 143 -5.97 3.85 -11.65
C THR A 143 -6.72 4.90 -10.86
N LEU A 144 -7.99 4.64 -10.59
CA LEU A 144 -8.86 5.34 -9.62
C LEU A 144 -8.34 5.09 -8.18
N PRO A 145 -7.48 5.95 -7.63
CA PRO A 145 -6.75 5.69 -6.38
C PRO A 145 -7.67 5.68 -5.15
N ILE A 146 -8.87 6.27 -5.30
CA ILE A 146 -9.92 6.25 -4.30
C ILE A 146 -10.42 4.83 -4.01
N LEU A 147 -10.40 3.91 -4.97
CA LEU A 147 -10.90 2.54 -4.77
C LEU A 147 -10.09 1.78 -3.70
N PRO A 148 -8.74 1.75 -3.75
CA PRO A 148 -7.92 1.27 -2.65
C PRO A 148 -8.15 2.02 -1.32
N ILE A 149 -8.30 3.35 -1.35
CA ILE A 149 -8.52 4.16 -0.13
C ILE A 149 -9.84 3.78 0.55
N LEU A 150 -10.92 3.60 -0.22
CA LEU A 150 -12.21 3.16 0.30
C LEU A 150 -12.14 1.73 0.83
N SER A 151 -11.43 0.85 0.12
CA SER A 151 -11.23 -0.54 0.55
C SER A 151 -10.49 -0.62 1.89
N VAL A 152 -9.37 0.08 2.05
CA VAL A 152 -8.62 0.09 3.32
C VAL A 152 -9.37 0.83 4.42
N SER A 153 -10.13 1.87 4.09
CA SER A 153 -11.00 2.58 5.05
C SER A 153 -12.11 1.67 5.58
N ALA A 154 -12.68 0.82 4.71
CA ALA A 154 -13.69 -0.15 5.09
C ALA A 154 -13.10 -1.24 6.02
N ILE A 155 -11.91 -1.75 5.71
CA ILE A 155 -11.16 -2.67 6.60
C ILE A 155 -10.94 -1.99 7.96
N PHE A 156 -10.43 -0.76 7.97
CA PHE A 156 -10.12 -0.04 9.20
C PHE A 156 -11.38 0.25 10.03
N LEU A 157 -12.51 0.55 9.39
CA LEU A 157 -13.78 0.78 10.07
C LEU A 157 -14.33 -0.48 10.75
N ILE A 158 -14.17 -1.67 10.14
CA ILE A 158 -14.51 -2.94 10.79
C ILE A 158 -13.62 -3.15 12.01
N ILE A 159 -12.30 -3.02 11.86
CA ILE A 159 -11.34 -3.24 12.95
C ILE A 159 -11.58 -2.26 14.10
N HIS A 160 -11.85 -0.99 13.78
CA HIS A 160 -12.09 0.06 14.77
C HIS A 160 -13.36 -0.19 15.61
N ASN A 161 -14.39 -0.78 15.01
CA ASN A 161 -15.67 -1.05 15.66
C ASN A 161 -15.79 -2.47 16.21
N ASP A 162 -14.78 -3.33 16.00
CA ASP A 162 -14.79 -4.67 16.57
C ASP A 162 -14.63 -4.62 18.09
N ASN A 163 -15.34 -5.48 18.80
CA ASN A 163 -15.29 -5.54 20.26
C ASN A 163 -14.20 -6.55 20.68
N PRO A 164 -13.12 -6.12 21.35
CA PRO A 164 -12.02 -7.01 21.76
C PRO A 164 -12.50 -8.20 22.60
N SER A 165 -13.54 -8.02 23.42
CA SER A 165 -14.09 -9.06 24.30
C SER A 165 -14.74 -10.22 23.54
N ARG A 166 -15.15 -10.02 22.28
CA ARG A 166 -15.70 -11.10 21.42
C ARG A 166 -14.67 -12.16 21.05
N HIS A 167 -13.39 -11.81 21.15
CA HIS A 167 -12.27 -12.63 20.71
C HIS A 167 -11.41 -13.14 21.87
N ALA A 168 -11.62 -12.62 23.09
CA ALA A 168 -10.85 -12.96 24.29
C ALA A 168 -11.01 -14.43 24.73
N THR A 169 -12.14 -15.06 24.42
CA THR A 169 -12.44 -16.46 24.81
C THR A 169 -12.14 -17.48 23.71
N LYS A 170 -11.72 -17.04 22.52
CA LYS A 170 -11.47 -17.93 21.39
C LYS A 170 -9.98 -18.27 21.30
N SER A 171 -9.69 -19.57 21.32
CA SER A 171 -8.35 -20.10 21.04
C SER A 171 -7.83 -19.54 19.70
N PRO A 172 -6.54 -19.16 19.61
CA PRO A 172 -5.92 -18.73 18.35
C PRO A 172 -6.24 -19.70 17.21
N SER A 173 -6.93 -19.23 16.19
CA SER A 173 -7.08 -20.04 14.97
C SER A 173 -5.72 -20.18 14.28
N ARG A 174 -5.49 -21.30 13.61
CA ARG A 174 -4.29 -21.51 12.78
C ARG A 174 -4.13 -20.38 11.76
N ILE A 175 -5.23 -19.89 11.20
CA ILE A 175 -5.28 -18.76 10.26
C ILE A 175 -4.73 -17.49 10.91
N ARG A 176 -5.13 -17.16 12.14
CA ARG A 176 -4.62 -15.98 12.87
C ARG A 176 -3.10 -16.01 13.00
N ASN A 177 -2.55 -17.18 13.31
CA ASN A 177 -1.10 -17.35 13.43
C ASN A 177 -0.40 -17.13 12.07
N VAL A 178 -0.92 -17.75 11.00
CA VAL A 178 -0.39 -17.57 9.63
C VAL A 178 -0.39 -16.09 9.23
N VAL A 179 -1.50 -15.38 9.44
CA VAL A 179 -1.61 -13.94 9.13
C VAL A 179 -0.60 -13.12 9.92
N TYR A 180 -0.46 -13.38 11.23
CA TYR A 180 0.51 -12.67 12.06
C TYR A 180 1.96 -12.89 11.60
N HIS A 181 2.30 -14.12 11.19
CA HIS A 181 3.63 -14.41 10.65
C HIS A 181 3.85 -13.76 9.27
N ALA A 182 2.86 -13.82 8.39
CA ALA A 182 2.93 -13.22 7.05
C ALA A 182 3.06 -11.69 7.13
N ALA A 183 2.34 -11.04 8.05
CA ALA A 183 2.31 -9.58 8.19
C ALA A 183 3.71 -8.96 8.37
N LYS A 184 4.63 -9.69 9.02
CA LYS A 184 6.02 -9.26 9.25
C LYS A 184 6.81 -9.05 7.96
N TYR A 185 6.44 -9.76 6.89
CA TYR A 185 7.15 -9.76 5.62
C TYR A 185 6.51 -8.85 4.56
N VAL A 186 5.32 -8.28 4.82
CA VAL A 186 4.61 -7.41 3.85
C VAL A 186 5.46 -6.21 3.45
N PHE A 187 6.19 -5.61 4.40
CA PHE A 187 7.11 -4.53 4.07
C PHE A 187 8.30 -5.00 3.22
N GLY A 188 8.82 -6.21 3.46
CA GLY A 188 9.86 -6.80 2.62
C GLY A 188 9.39 -7.07 1.20
N VAL A 189 8.17 -7.59 1.03
CA VAL A 189 7.52 -7.73 -0.29
C VAL A 189 7.50 -6.39 -1.02
N TYR A 190 7.09 -5.32 -0.33
CA TYR A 190 7.10 -3.98 -0.89
C TYR A 190 8.51 -3.57 -1.37
N LEU A 191 9.53 -3.74 -0.53
CA LEU A 191 10.90 -3.35 -0.88
C LEU A 191 11.48 -4.14 -2.06
N ILE A 192 11.18 -5.44 -2.18
CA ILE A 192 11.73 -6.30 -3.24
C ILE A 192 11.18 -5.87 -4.61
N HIS A 193 9.86 -5.81 -4.77
CA HIS A 193 9.26 -5.56 -6.10
C HIS A 193 9.37 -4.09 -6.56
N GLU A 194 9.64 -3.15 -5.64
CA GLU A 194 9.87 -1.73 -5.95
C GLU A 194 11.36 -1.38 -5.99
N ASN A 195 12.27 -2.32 -5.70
CA ASN A 195 13.70 -2.05 -5.75
C ASN A 195 14.14 -1.71 -7.19
N PRO A 196 14.82 -0.59 -7.44
CA PRO A 196 15.19 -0.18 -8.81
C PRO A 196 16.01 -1.21 -9.60
N CYS A 197 16.87 -1.96 -8.93
CA CYS A 197 17.71 -2.97 -9.55
C CYS A 197 16.93 -4.24 -9.88
N ILE A 198 15.88 -4.54 -9.11
CA ILE A 198 15.10 -5.78 -9.25
C ILE A 198 13.86 -5.56 -10.12
N LYS A 199 13.16 -4.43 -9.96
CA LYS A 199 11.82 -4.16 -10.51
C LYS A 199 11.70 -4.48 -12.00
N ASN A 200 12.59 -3.94 -12.83
CA ASN A 200 12.49 -4.10 -14.28
C ASN A 200 12.72 -5.57 -14.69
N ALA A 201 13.78 -6.20 -14.18
CA ALA A 201 14.07 -7.60 -14.47
C ALA A 201 12.98 -8.54 -13.93
N PHE A 202 12.44 -8.23 -12.76
CA PHE A 202 11.36 -8.99 -12.13
C PHE A 202 10.09 -8.95 -12.99
N TRP A 203 9.62 -7.77 -13.39
CA TRP A 203 8.40 -7.66 -14.19
C TRP A 203 8.57 -8.20 -15.61
N ASP A 204 9.77 -8.09 -16.20
CA ASP A 204 10.08 -8.75 -17.48
C ASP A 204 10.09 -10.29 -17.37
N ALA A 205 10.61 -10.85 -16.27
CA ALA A 205 10.53 -12.28 -16.02
C ALA A 205 9.06 -12.73 -15.83
N ILE A 206 8.27 -11.99 -15.06
CA ILE A 206 6.84 -12.29 -14.86
C ILE A 206 6.07 -12.23 -16.18
N SER A 207 6.31 -11.23 -17.03
CA SER A 207 5.60 -11.10 -18.31
C SER A 207 5.91 -12.25 -19.28
N ARG A 208 7.11 -12.82 -19.22
CA ARG A 208 7.49 -14.01 -20.02
C ARG A 208 6.95 -15.31 -19.46
N LEU A 209 6.79 -15.41 -18.13
CA LEU A 209 6.29 -16.62 -17.46
C LEU A 209 4.77 -16.73 -17.49
N LEU A 210 4.06 -15.60 -17.50
CA LEU A 210 2.60 -15.60 -17.59
C LEU A 210 2.17 -15.97 -19.02
N PRO A 211 1.27 -16.95 -19.17
CA PRO A 211 0.67 -17.22 -20.47
C PRO A 211 -0.16 -16.01 -20.94
N PRO A 212 -0.43 -15.91 -22.26
CA PRO A 212 -1.35 -14.91 -22.78
C PRO A 212 -2.69 -14.94 -22.02
N ALA A 213 -3.23 -13.76 -21.75
CA ALA A 213 -4.51 -13.65 -21.06
C ALA A 213 -5.62 -14.35 -21.87
N PRO A 214 -6.59 -15.01 -21.20
CA PRO A 214 -7.74 -15.59 -21.88
C PRO A 214 -8.55 -14.54 -22.67
N GLU A 215 -9.23 -14.94 -23.75
CA GLU A 215 -10.10 -14.02 -24.52
C GLU A 215 -11.41 -13.68 -23.78
N LEU A 216 -11.89 -14.57 -22.91
CA LEU A 216 -13.12 -14.36 -22.15
C LEU A 216 -12.85 -13.41 -20.96
N GLY A 217 -13.53 -12.26 -20.91
CA GLY A 217 -13.30 -11.23 -19.89
C GLY A 217 -13.37 -11.71 -18.43
N ILE A 218 -14.29 -12.62 -18.08
CA ILE A 218 -14.35 -13.20 -16.72
C ILE A 218 -13.12 -14.06 -16.44
N ALA A 219 -12.64 -14.83 -17.43
CA ALA A 219 -11.44 -15.63 -17.29
C ALA A 219 -10.19 -14.75 -17.13
N VAL A 220 -10.13 -13.56 -17.76
CA VAL A 220 -9.06 -12.57 -17.53
C VAL A 220 -9.01 -12.12 -16.08
N VAL A 221 -10.16 -11.78 -15.48
CA VAL A 221 -10.22 -11.35 -14.08
C VAL A 221 -9.74 -12.46 -13.14
N LEU A 222 -10.24 -13.69 -13.32
CA LEU A 222 -9.85 -14.84 -12.50
C LEU A 222 -8.35 -15.14 -12.66
N PHE A 223 -7.85 -15.14 -13.89
CA PHE A 223 -6.44 -15.30 -14.20
C PHE A 223 -5.59 -14.21 -13.52
N GLY A 224 -6.03 -12.95 -13.56
CA GLY A 224 -5.37 -11.83 -12.90
C GLY A 224 -5.31 -11.99 -11.38
N VAL A 225 -6.43 -12.36 -10.74
CA VAL A 225 -6.47 -12.63 -9.29
C VAL A 225 -5.50 -13.75 -8.90
N VAL A 226 -5.55 -14.88 -9.62
CA VAL A 226 -4.66 -16.01 -9.35
C VAL A 226 -3.20 -15.62 -9.54
N SER A 227 -2.88 -14.91 -10.63
CA SER A 227 -1.52 -14.45 -10.92
C SER A 227 -0.99 -13.51 -9.84
N VAL A 228 -1.78 -12.52 -9.40
CA VAL A 228 -1.40 -11.59 -8.33
C VAL A 228 -1.19 -12.33 -7.01
N LEU A 229 -2.05 -13.28 -6.67
CA LEU A 229 -1.88 -14.10 -5.45
C LEU A 229 -0.60 -14.93 -5.51
N MET A 230 -0.32 -15.58 -6.65
CA MET A 230 0.89 -16.39 -6.84
C MET A 230 2.16 -15.54 -6.76
N ILE A 231 2.17 -14.36 -7.39
CA ILE A 231 3.27 -13.39 -7.32
C ILE A 231 3.48 -12.95 -5.88
N TYR A 232 2.40 -12.53 -5.20
CA TYR A 232 2.47 -12.08 -3.80
C TYR A 232 3.01 -13.17 -2.87
N LEU A 233 2.54 -14.42 -3.00
CA LEU A 233 3.03 -15.55 -2.20
C LEU A 233 4.51 -15.86 -2.48
N SER A 234 4.94 -15.76 -3.74
CA SER A 234 6.34 -15.95 -4.13
C SER A 234 7.24 -14.88 -3.53
N LEU A 235 6.81 -13.61 -3.57
CA LEU A 235 7.52 -12.51 -2.93
C LEU A 235 7.52 -12.63 -1.41
N LEU A 236 6.43 -13.11 -0.81
CA LEU A 236 6.34 -13.35 0.63
C LEU A 236 7.36 -14.40 1.07
N LEU A 237 7.51 -15.47 0.29
CA LEU A 237 8.53 -16.50 0.50
C LEU A 237 9.94 -15.92 0.34
N ALA A 238 10.19 -15.14 -0.71
CA ALA A 238 11.47 -14.48 -0.92
C ALA A 238 11.83 -13.55 0.26
N ALA A 239 10.88 -12.74 0.72
CA ALA A 239 11.04 -11.87 1.88
C ALA A 239 11.34 -12.67 3.17
N PHE A 240 10.66 -13.80 3.38
CA PHE A 240 10.95 -14.72 4.48
C PHE A 240 12.38 -15.28 4.43
N ILE A 241 12.83 -15.71 3.24
CA ILE A 241 14.18 -16.25 3.04
C ILE A 241 15.22 -15.17 3.30
N ILE A 242 15.04 -13.97 2.74
CA ILE A 242 15.95 -12.83 2.94
C ILE A 242 16.02 -12.45 4.42
N ASP A 243 14.88 -12.36 5.10
CA ASP A 243 14.84 -12.07 6.54
C ASP A 243 15.62 -13.13 7.35
N SER A 244 15.37 -14.40 7.06
CA SER A 244 15.96 -15.52 7.80
C SER A 244 17.45 -15.72 7.52
N ALA A 245 17.87 -15.56 6.27
CA ALA A 245 19.23 -15.85 5.81
C ALA A 245 20.18 -14.65 5.89
N ILE A 246 19.66 -13.41 5.80
CA ILE A 246 20.48 -12.19 5.73
C ILE A 246 20.19 -11.27 6.90
N VAL A 247 18.93 -10.85 7.08
CA VAL A 247 18.60 -9.80 8.06
C VAL A 247 18.84 -10.26 9.49
N ARG A 248 18.26 -11.38 9.92
CA ARG A 248 18.40 -11.86 11.31
C ARG A 248 19.83 -12.23 11.70
N PRO A 249 20.64 -12.88 10.86
CA PRO A 249 22.04 -13.13 11.17
C PRO A 249 22.85 -11.85 11.39
N ILE A 250 22.53 -10.76 10.68
CA ILE A 250 23.18 -9.46 10.84
C ILE A 250 22.63 -8.70 12.05
N GLU A 251 21.32 -8.71 12.28
CA GLU A 251 20.66 -7.97 13.36
C GLU A 251 21.05 -8.51 14.75
N LYS A 252 21.12 -9.84 14.92
CA LYS A 252 21.45 -10.49 16.20
C LYS A 252 22.76 -9.98 16.85
N PRO A 253 23.91 -9.92 16.14
CA PRO A 253 25.13 -9.38 16.72
C PRO A 253 25.07 -7.87 16.98
N LEU A 254 24.44 -7.09 16.09
CA LEU A 254 24.25 -5.65 16.25
C LEU A 254 23.43 -5.30 17.50
N MET A 255 22.32 -6.02 17.73
CA MET A 255 21.47 -5.87 18.92
C MET A 255 22.22 -6.24 20.20
N LYS A 256 23.02 -7.32 20.18
CA LYS A 256 23.85 -7.70 21.34
C LYS A 256 24.90 -6.63 21.67
N ALA A 257 25.57 -6.05 20.67
CA ALA A 257 26.56 -4.99 20.88
C ALA A 257 25.93 -3.71 21.47
N LYS A 258 24.73 -3.33 21.02
CA LYS A 258 24.00 -2.17 21.56
C LYS A 258 23.47 -2.41 22.99
N LEU A 259 23.08 -3.64 23.32
CA LEU A 259 22.67 -4.01 24.67
C LEU A 259 23.87 -3.96 25.64
N LEU A 260 25.02 -4.50 25.24
CA LEU A 260 26.24 -4.50 26.04
C LEU A 260 26.77 -3.08 26.32
N SER A 261 26.74 -2.20 25.33
CA SER A 261 27.11 -0.78 25.53
C SER A 261 26.16 -0.04 26.46
N THR A 262 24.85 -0.31 26.39
CA THR A 262 23.85 0.30 27.28
C THR A 262 23.99 -0.21 28.73
N ILE A 263 24.36 -1.48 28.92
CA ILE A 263 24.63 -2.07 30.24
C ILE A 263 25.91 -1.48 30.84
N CYS A 264 26.99 -1.35 30.06
CA CYS A 264 28.22 -0.70 30.53
C CYS A 264 28.01 0.78 30.91
N GLN A 265 27.12 1.51 30.22
CA GLN A 265 26.81 2.90 30.57
C GLN A 265 25.96 3.08 31.84
N LYS A 266 25.23 2.05 32.28
CA LYS A 266 24.45 2.08 33.54
C LYS A 266 25.22 1.55 34.77
N SER A 267 26.42 1.02 34.56
CA SER A 267 27.27 0.43 35.61
C SER A 267 28.38 1.37 36.11
N ASN A 268 28.43 2.61 35.61
CA ASN A 268 29.28 3.70 36.08
C ASN A 268 28.40 4.81 36.65
#